data_AF-A0A812UWJ9-F1
#
_entry.id   AF-A0A812UWJ9-F1
#
_cell.length_a   1.000
_cell.length_b   1.000
_cell.length_c   1.000
_cell.angle_alpha   90.00
_cell.angle_beta   90.00
_cell.angle_gamma   90.00
#
_symmetry.space_group_name_H-M   'P 1'
#
loop_
_entity.id
_entity.type
_entity.pdbx_description
1 polymer ?
#
loop_
_entity_poly.entity_id
_entity_poly.type
_entity_poly.pdbx_seq_one_letter_code
_entity_poly.pdbx_strand_id
1 'polypeptide(L)'
;KVKVACLGLLRDLLAQATASCPRQLGLWMPKVMSSLRDAVGDARKEVKKEAESFLRNMAKELAATPEIRALADDIIASIVDSANMEKAGETLHRMANTTFLNTVDSCAFALLFPTVARAMREQAHEAKMKGVQIVGASVNLIADPVLLQPYLQELMPLLQ
;
A
#
# COMPACT_ATOMS: atom_id res chain seq x y z
N LYS A 1 -15.10 -1.71 -19.79
CA LYS A 1 -14.38 -1.08 -20.92
C LYS A 1 -13.68 0.21 -20.52
N VAL A 2 -14.37 1.35 -20.29
CA VAL A 2 -13.70 2.63 -19.93
C VAL A 2 -12.82 2.51 -18.67
N LYS A 3 -13.37 2.01 -17.54
CA LYS A 3 -12.59 1.86 -16.29
C LYS A 3 -11.32 1.01 -16.45
N VAL A 4 -11.43 -0.13 -17.16
CA VAL A 4 -10.30 -1.04 -17.42
C VAL A 4 -9.23 -0.33 -18.28
N ALA A 5 -9.64 0.39 -19.32
CA ALA A 5 -8.72 1.16 -20.15
C ALA A 5 -8.03 2.28 -19.35
N CYS A 6 -8.76 3.00 -18.50
CA CYS A 6 -8.18 4.02 -17.63
C CYS A 6 -7.17 3.44 -16.64
N LEU A 7 -7.44 2.27 -16.05
CA LEU A 7 -6.49 1.58 -15.17
C LEU A 7 -5.22 1.18 -15.92
N GLY A 8 -5.35 0.66 -17.15
CA GLY A 8 -4.20 0.34 -18.00
C GLY A 8 -3.34 1.57 -18.30
N LEU A 9 -3.96 2.66 -18.74
CA LEU A 9 -3.26 3.93 -19.01
C LEU A 9 -2.59 4.50 -17.77
N LEU A 10 -3.27 4.44 -16.62
CA LEU A 10 -2.72 4.89 -15.35
C LEU A 10 -1.49 4.06 -14.96
N ARG A 11 -1.51 2.74 -15.16
CA ARG A 11 -0.35 1.87 -14.88
C ARG A 11 0.85 2.29 -15.71
N ASP A 12 0.65 2.46 -17.01
CA ASP A 12 1.74 2.77 -17.94
C ASP A 12 2.31 4.17 -17.68
N LEU A 13 1.46 5.14 -17.30
CA LEU A 13 1.88 6.47 -16.87
C LEU A 13 2.66 6.43 -15.54
N LEU A 14 2.21 5.62 -14.58
CA LEU A 14 2.92 5.46 -13.32
C LEU A 14 4.32 4.87 -13.53
N ALA A 15 4.45 3.86 -14.38
CA ALA A 15 5.74 3.26 -14.71
C ALA A 15 6.73 4.25 -15.33
N GLN A 16 6.24 5.23 -16.10
CA GLN A 16 7.08 6.31 -16.64
C GLN A 16 7.39 7.37 -15.58
N ALA A 17 6.38 7.75 -14.79
CA ALA A 17 6.49 8.79 -13.77
C ALA A 17 7.40 8.41 -12.59
N THR A 18 7.50 7.12 -12.25
CA THR A 18 8.47 6.65 -11.23
C THR A 18 9.91 6.94 -11.63
N ALA A 19 10.23 6.85 -12.93
CA ALA A 19 11.56 7.15 -13.44
C ALA A 19 11.84 8.65 -13.53
N SER A 20 10.84 9.46 -13.91
CA SER A 20 11.03 10.89 -14.17
C SER A 20 10.77 11.80 -12.97
N CYS A 21 9.78 11.50 -12.12
CA CYS A 21 9.29 12.41 -11.07
C CYS A 21 8.82 11.65 -9.79
N PRO A 22 9.69 10.89 -9.11
CA PRO A 22 9.29 10.02 -7.99
C PRO A 22 8.73 10.79 -6.78
N ARG A 23 9.24 12.00 -6.50
CA ARG A 23 8.73 12.86 -5.40
C ARG A 23 7.29 13.30 -5.63
N GLN A 24 7.00 13.85 -6.82
CA GLN A 24 5.66 14.30 -7.15
C GLN A 24 4.69 13.12 -7.15
N LEU A 25 5.10 12.00 -7.73
CA LEU A 25 4.28 10.80 -7.74
C LEU A 25 3.94 10.33 -6.32
N GLY A 26 4.90 10.35 -5.41
CA GLY A 26 4.64 9.95 -4.03
C GLY A 26 3.58 10.78 -3.31
N LEU A 27 3.50 12.08 -3.61
CA LEU A 27 2.45 12.97 -3.09
C LEU A 27 1.05 12.60 -3.60
N TRP A 28 0.94 12.10 -4.83
CA TRP A 28 -0.33 11.67 -5.43
C TRP A 28 -0.67 10.21 -5.13
N MET A 29 0.29 9.43 -4.63
CA MET A 29 0.14 8.00 -4.42
C MET A 29 -1.05 7.59 -3.53
N PRO A 30 -1.39 8.29 -2.42
CA PRO A 30 -2.60 7.93 -1.66
C PRO A 30 -3.90 8.09 -2.48
N LYS A 31 -3.94 9.04 -3.42
CA LYS A 31 -5.08 9.22 -4.33
C LYS A 31 -5.17 8.11 -5.39
N VAL A 32 -4.02 7.65 -5.88
CA VAL A 32 -3.92 6.47 -6.74
C VAL A 32 -4.43 5.24 -5.98
N MET A 33 -3.94 5.02 -4.76
CA MET A 33 -4.33 3.87 -3.95
C MET A 33 -5.80 3.84 -3.59
N SER A 34 -6.41 4.99 -3.26
CA SER A 34 -7.87 5.05 -3.05
C SER A 34 -8.64 4.67 -4.30
N SER A 35 -8.24 5.19 -5.46
CA SER A 35 -8.86 4.84 -6.76
C SER A 35 -8.72 3.35 -7.09
N LEU A 36 -7.57 2.74 -6.76
CA LEU A 36 -7.34 1.30 -6.93
C LEU A 36 -8.20 0.47 -5.98
N ARG A 37 -8.33 0.87 -4.71
CA ARG A 37 -9.22 0.19 -3.76
C ARG A 37 -10.68 0.19 -4.22
N ASP A 38 -11.16 1.33 -4.74
CA ASP A 38 -12.51 1.43 -5.31
C ASP A 38 -12.69 0.50 -6.52
N ALA A 39 -11.66 0.37 -7.36
CA ALA A 39 -11.68 -0.53 -8.51
C ALA A 39 -11.66 -2.02 -8.10
N VAL A 40 -10.94 -2.36 -7.03
CA VAL A 40 -10.93 -3.71 -6.46
C VAL A 40 -12.29 -4.06 -5.82
N GLY A 41 -13.04 -3.07 -5.33
CA GLY A 41 -14.42 -3.23 -4.85
C GLY A 41 -15.50 -3.31 -5.94
N ASP A 42 -15.16 -3.10 -7.22
CA ASP A 42 -16.15 -2.96 -8.31
C ASP A 42 -16.99 -4.23 -8.53
N ALA A 43 -18.26 -4.08 -8.91
CA ALA A 43 -19.14 -5.21 -9.20
C ALA A 43 -18.64 -6.08 -10.38
N ARG A 44 -17.90 -5.49 -11.33
CA ARG A 44 -17.45 -6.16 -12.55
C ARG A 44 -16.12 -6.89 -12.33
N LYS A 45 -16.12 -8.20 -12.57
CA LYS A 45 -14.93 -9.07 -12.45
C LYS A 45 -13.74 -8.60 -13.29
N GLU A 46 -13.98 -8.04 -14.48
CA GLU A 46 -12.92 -7.50 -15.35
C GLU A 46 -12.16 -6.33 -14.69
N VAL A 47 -12.88 -5.44 -13.99
CA VAL A 47 -12.29 -4.27 -13.33
C VAL A 47 -11.47 -4.71 -12.13
N LYS A 48 -12.01 -5.65 -11.34
CA LYS A 48 -11.31 -6.26 -10.21
C LYS A 48 -9.99 -6.91 -10.64
N LYS A 49 -10.04 -7.74 -11.69
CA LYS A 49 -8.86 -8.42 -12.22
C LYS A 49 -7.80 -7.44 -12.71
N GLU A 50 -8.20 -6.37 -13.41
CA GLU A 50 -7.25 -5.35 -13.87
C GLU A 50 -6.64 -4.59 -12.68
N ALA A 51 -7.44 -4.25 -11.67
CA ALA A 51 -6.97 -3.55 -10.47
C ALA A 51 -5.99 -4.41 -9.65
N GLU A 52 -6.28 -5.71 -9.49
CA GLU A 52 -5.35 -6.67 -8.88
C GLU A 52 -4.05 -6.79 -9.67
N SER A 53 -4.14 -6.88 -11.01
CA SER A 53 -2.96 -6.92 -11.87
C SER A 53 -2.13 -5.64 -11.76
N PHE A 54 -2.78 -4.48 -11.63
CA PHE A 54 -2.12 -3.21 -11.38
C PHE A 54 -1.36 -3.25 -10.06
N LEU A 55 -2.01 -3.63 -8.96
CA LEU A 55 -1.38 -3.69 -7.63
C LEU A 55 -0.15 -4.62 -7.64
N ARG A 56 -0.25 -5.76 -8.35
CA ARG A 56 0.86 -6.71 -8.53
C ARG A 56 2.02 -6.10 -9.31
N ASN A 57 1.73 -5.39 -10.39
CA ASN A 57 2.76 -4.69 -11.17
C ASN A 57 3.43 -3.60 -10.34
N MET A 58 2.66 -2.80 -9.60
CA MET A 58 3.20 -1.77 -8.71
C MET A 58 4.10 -2.38 -7.63
N ALA A 59 3.70 -3.49 -7.02
CA ALA A 59 4.52 -4.18 -6.02
C ALA A 59 5.80 -4.77 -6.60
N LYS A 60 5.78 -5.32 -7.83
CA LYS A 60 6.94 -5.98 -8.41
C LYS A 60 7.92 -5.02 -9.09
N GLU A 61 7.40 -4.07 -9.85
CA GLU A 61 8.20 -3.23 -10.76
C GLU A 61 8.47 -1.84 -10.18
N LEU A 62 7.56 -1.30 -9.36
CA LEU A 62 7.63 0.10 -8.91
C LEU A 62 8.13 0.24 -7.47
N ALA A 63 7.78 -0.70 -6.58
CA ALA A 63 8.33 -0.71 -5.23
C ALA A 63 9.81 -1.09 -5.28
N ALA A 64 10.69 -0.29 -4.69
CA ALA A 64 12.13 -0.53 -4.65
C ALA A 64 12.51 -1.49 -3.51
N THR A 65 11.70 -1.53 -2.44
CA THR A 65 11.92 -2.27 -1.19
C THR A 65 11.72 -3.79 -1.38
N PRO A 66 12.78 -4.61 -1.36
CA PRO A 66 12.70 -6.06 -1.57
C PRO A 66 11.76 -6.78 -0.58
N GLU A 67 11.70 -6.30 0.66
CA GLU A 67 10.86 -6.82 1.73
C GLU A 67 9.36 -6.72 1.37
N ILE A 68 8.95 -5.59 0.77
CA ILE A 68 7.58 -5.39 0.31
C ILE A 68 7.28 -6.24 -0.92
N ARG A 69 8.27 -6.45 -1.82
CA ARG A 69 8.10 -7.35 -2.97
C ARG A 69 7.84 -8.79 -2.52
N ALA A 70 8.53 -9.24 -1.47
CA ALA A 70 8.36 -10.59 -0.92
C ALA A 70 6.97 -10.79 -0.27
N LEU A 71 6.44 -9.74 0.36
CA LEU A 71 5.12 -9.73 1.00
C LEU A 71 3.97 -9.33 0.05
N ALA A 72 4.27 -9.07 -1.23
CA ALA A 72 3.32 -8.45 -2.16
C ALA A 72 2.01 -9.24 -2.29
N ASP A 73 2.08 -10.56 -2.37
CA ASP A 73 0.89 -11.40 -2.53
C ASP A 73 -0.04 -11.32 -1.31
N ASP A 74 0.54 -11.36 -0.09
CA ASP A 74 -0.20 -11.26 1.17
C ASP A 74 -0.82 -9.87 1.33
N ILE A 75 -0.03 -8.81 1.07
CA ILE A 75 -0.50 -7.42 1.12
C ILE A 75 -1.66 -7.21 0.14
N ILE A 76 -1.50 -7.63 -1.12
CA ILE A 76 -2.55 -7.48 -2.15
C ILE A 76 -3.78 -8.28 -1.77
N ALA A 77 -3.63 -9.51 -1.27
CA ALA A 77 -4.76 -10.29 -0.79
C ALA A 77 -5.51 -9.58 0.35
N SER A 78 -4.80 -8.95 1.29
CA SER A 78 -5.42 -8.18 2.38
C SER A 78 -6.14 -6.90 1.90
N ILE A 79 -5.64 -6.28 0.82
CA ILE A 79 -6.27 -5.11 0.20
C ILE A 79 -7.54 -5.53 -0.55
N VAL A 80 -7.51 -6.66 -1.25
CA VAL A 80 -8.63 -7.18 -2.05
C VAL A 80 -9.76 -7.71 -1.19
N ASP A 81 -9.43 -8.46 -0.16
CA ASP A 81 -10.38 -9.06 0.77
C ASP A 81 -10.35 -8.32 2.10
N SER A 82 -10.60 -7.01 2.06
CA SER A 82 -10.50 -6.14 3.24
C SER A 82 -11.56 -6.43 4.32
N ALA A 83 -12.56 -7.27 4.03
CA ALA A 83 -13.52 -7.74 5.03
C ALA A 83 -13.01 -8.96 5.81
N ASN A 84 -12.06 -9.71 5.24
CA ASN A 84 -11.49 -10.89 5.87
C ASN A 84 -10.46 -10.48 6.93
N MET A 85 -10.85 -10.59 8.20
CA MET A 85 -10.01 -10.25 9.34
C MET A 85 -8.86 -11.25 9.55
N GLU A 86 -9.08 -12.52 9.23
CA GLU A 86 -8.07 -13.57 9.36
C GLU A 86 -6.89 -13.32 8.43
N LYS A 87 -7.13 -13.13 7.13
CA LYS A 87 -6.07 -12.81 6.15
C LYS A 87 -5.33 -11.52 6.48
N ALA A 88 -6.05 -10.51 6.95
CA ALA A 88 -5.45 -9.25 7.35
C ALA A 88 -4.52 -9.43 8.57
N GLY A 89 -4.95 -10.22 9.56
CA GLY A 89 -4.14 -10.57 10.72
C GLY A 89 -2.91 -11.40 10.36
N GLU A 90 -3.04 -12.38 9.47
CA GLU A 90 -1.90 -13.18 8.97
C GLU A 90 -0.88 -12.30 8.23
N THR A 91 -1.36 -11.43 7.35
CA THR A 91 -0.51 -10.48 6.62
C THR A 91 0.22 -9.55 7.58
N LEU A 92 -0.50 -8.98 8.55
CA LEU A 92 0.09 -8.14 9.60
C LEU A 92 1.14 -8.88 10.41
N HIS A 93 0.89 -10.15 10.76
CA HIS A 93 1.84 -10.96 11.50
C HIS A 93 3.13 -11.22 10.71
N ARG A 94 3.02 -11.52 9.41
CA ARG A 94 4.18 -11.67 8.52
C ARG A 94 4.97 -10.37 8.38
N MET A 95 4.28 -9.25 8.22
CA MET A 95 4.91 -7.92 8.17
C MET A 95 5.64 -7.59 9.47
N ALA A 96 5.06 -7.90 10.64
CA ALA A 96 5.69 -7.67 11.93
C ALA A 96 6.96 -8.51 12.15
N ASN A 97 7.01 -9.70 11.57
CA ASN A 97 8.19 -10.59 11.60
C ASN A 97 9.23 -10.25 10.53
N THR A 98 8.99 -9.24 9.68
CA THR A 98 9.90 -8.84 8.62
C THR A 98 10.75 -7.66 9.08
N THR A 99 12.08 -7.82 8.98
CA THR A 99 13.01 -6.73 9.25
C THR A 99 13.16 -5.85 8.01
N PHE A 100 12.69 -4.60 8.09
CA PHE A 100 12.91 -3.60 7.04
C PHE A 100 14.33 -3.06 7.13
N LEU A 101 15.14 -3.30 6.10
CA LEU A 101 16.54 -2.85 6.04
C LEU A 101 16.79 -1.88 4.88
N ASN A 102 15.96 -1.94 3.85
CA ASN A 102 16.06 -1.11 2.67
C ASN A 102 15.21 0.16 2.77
N THR A 103 15.58 1.17 2.00
CA THR A 103 14.79 2.40 1.87
C THR A 103 13.38 2.09 1.41
N VAL A 104 12.41 2.71 2.08
CA VAL A 104 10.99 2.61 1.73
C VAL A 104 10.64 3.73 0.76
N ASP A 105 10.28 3.35 -0.46
CA ASP A 105 9.81 4.28 -1.48
C ASP A 105 8.30 4.54 -1.35
N SER A 106 7.82 5.56 -2.07
CA SER A 106 6.42 5.97 -2.03
C SER A 106 5.45 4.85 -2.42
N CYS A 107 5.79 4.01 -3.40
CA CYS A 107 4.93 2.91 -3.86
C CYS A 107 4.88 1.80 -2.80
N ALA A 108 6.04 1.45 -2.22
CA ALA A 108 6.14 0.51 -1.11
C ALA A 108 5.29 0.94 0.10
N PHE A 109 5.44 2.19 0.54
CA PHE A 109 4.66 2.71 1.66
C PHE A 109 3.16 2.74 1.34
N ALA A 110 2.78 3.11 0.12
CA ALA A 110 1.38 3.15 -0.30
C ALA A 110 0.69 1.78 -0.33
N LEU A 111 1.44 0.71 -0.61
CA LEU A 111 0.97 -0.67 -0.51
C LEU A 111 0.83 -1.12 0.94
N LEU A 112 1.80 -0.76 1.78
CA LEU A 112 1.85 -1.16 3.20
C LEU A 112 0.79 -0.44 4.05
N PHE A 113 0.59 0.85 3.79
CA PHE A 113 -0.19 1.74 4.64
C PHE A 113 -1.65 1.30 4.87
N PRO A 114 -2.44 0.85 3.88
CA PRO A 114 -3.83 0.47 4.09
C PRO A 114 -4.01 -0.68 5.07
N THR A 115 -3.16 -1.70 4.99
CA THR A 115 -3.21 -2.87 5.88
C THR A 115 -2.83 -2.47 7.31
N VAL A 116 -1.80 -1.63 7.46
CA VAL A 116 -1.35 -1.21 8.78
C VAL A 116 -2.31 -0.19 9.42
N ALA A 117 -2.77 0.80 8.67
CA ALA A 117 -3.73 1.79 9.15
C ALA A 117 -5.07 1.13 9.55
N ARG A 118 -5.43 0.01 8.94
CA ARG A 118 -6.56 -0.82 9.40
C ARG A 118 -6.24 -1.47 10.74
N ALA A 119 -5.09 -2.13 10.88
CA ALA A 119 -4.69 -2.80 12.12
C ALA A 119 -4.63 -1.83 13.32
N MET A 120 -4.17 -0.60 13.11
CA MET A 120 -4.15 0.46 14.14
C MET A 120 -5.55 0.87 14.62
N ARG A 121 -6.60 0.63 13.82
CA ARG A 121 -8.00 0.92 14.18
C ARG A 121 -8.71 -0.25 14.86
N GLU A 122 -8.13 -1.45 14.86
CA GLU A 122 -8.76 -2.62 15.49
C GLU A 122 -8.82 -2.48 17.00
N GLN A 123 -9.79 -3.13 17.65
CA GLN A 123 -9.91 -3.08 19.11
C GLN A 123 -8.80 -3.87 19.82
N ALA A 124 -8.25 -4.88 19.15
CA ALA A 124 -7.21 -5.74 19.71
C ALA A 124 -5.89 -4.96 19.90
N HIS A 125 -5.41 -4.89 21.15
CA HIS A 125 -4.20 -4.17 21.51
C HIS A 125 -2.96 -4.67 20.74
N GLU A 126 -2.85 -5.99 20.56
CA GLU A 126 -1.73 -6.60 19.83
C GLU A 126 -1.66 -6.15 18.37
N ALA A 127 -2.81 -6.10 17.67
CA ALA A 127 -2.89 -5.64 16.28
C ALA A 127 -2.50 -4.16 16.17
N LYS A 128 -2.95 -3.32 17.11
CA LYS A 128 -2.55 -1.91 17.17
C LYS A 128 -1.04 -1.76 17.34
N MET A 129 -0.45 -2.46 18.30
CA MET A 129 0.98 -2.39 18.59
C MET A 129 1.82 -2.84 17.40
N LYS A 130 1.46 -3.97 16.77
CA LYS A 130 2.10 -4.43 15.53
C LYS A 130 2.00 -3.38 14.43
N GLY A 131 0.83 -2.77 14.25
CA GLY A 131 0.64 -1.73 13.26
C GLY A 131 1.53 -0.50 13.50
N VAL A 132 1.56 0.01 14.73
CA VAL A 132 2.44 1.14 15.12
C VAL A 132 3.91 0.80 14.86
N GLN A 133 4.36 -0.41 15.23
CA GLN A 133 5.74 -0.85 15.02
C GLN A 133 6.13 -0.90 13.54
N ILE A 134 5.26 -1.47 12.69
CA ILE A 134 5.51 -1.58 11.25
C ILE A 134 5.57 -0.19 10.60
N VAL A 135 4.63 0.70 10.90
CA VAL A 135 4.63 2.07 10.39
C VAL A 135 5.85 2.84 10.88
N GLY A 136 6.22 2.74 12.15
CA GLY A 136 7.39 3.40 12.71
C GLY A 136 8.69 2.94 12.06
N ALA A 137 8.87 1.63 11.89
CA ALA A 137 10.01 1.07 11.18
C ALA A 137 10.08 1.54 9.72
N SER A 138 8.94 1.55 9.03
CA SER A 138 8.85 1.97 7.63
C SER A 138 9.15 3.46 7.45
N VAL A 139 8.59 4.32 8.30
CA VAL A 139 8.76 5.79 8.26
C VAL A 139 10.21 6.19 8.45
N ASN A 140 10.95 5.52 9.34
CA ASN A 140 12.37 5.78 9.56
C ASN A 140 13.24 5.46 8.33
N LEU A 141 12.74 4.64 7.40
CA LEU A 141 13.43 4.22 6.19
C LEU A 141 12.97 5.00 4.94
N ILE A 142 12.07 5.97 5.09
CA ILE A 142 11.65 6.85 3.99
C ILE A 142 12.71 7.94 3.78
N ALA A 143 13.27 8.01 2.58
CA ALA A 143 14.34 8.95 2.25
C ALA A 143 13.91 10.42 2.23
N ASP A 144 12.64 10.70 1.88
CA ASP A 144 12.09 12.06 1.80
C ASP A 144 10.83 12.19 2.67
N PRO A 145 10.91 12.86 3.84
CA PRO A 145 9.78 13.01 4.75
C PRO A 145 8.57 13.72 4.12
N VAL A 146 8.77 14.51 3.07
CA VAL A 146 7.67 15.19 2.34
C VAL A 146 6.66 14.17 1.79
N LEU A 147 7.11 12.95 1.48
CA LEU A 147 6.25 11.85 1.01
C LEU A 147 5.20 11.42 2.05
N LEU A 148 5.43 11.70 3.33
CA LEU A 148 4.50 11.38 4.40
C LEU A 148 3.38 12.41 4.55
N GLN A 149 3.58 13.62 4.05
CA GLN A 149 2.63 14.74 4.22
C GLN A 149 1.17 14.35 3.88
N PRO A 150 0.87 13.63 2.79
CA PRO A 150 -0.50 13.22 2.48
C PRO A 150 -1.11 12.22 3.47
N TYR A 151 -0.27 11.48 4.21
CA TYR A 151 -0.68 10.44 5.15
C TYR A 151 -0.82 10.96 6.59
N LEU A 152 -0.23 12.12 6.92
CA LEU A 152 -0.18 12.65 8.29
C LEU A 152 -1.58 12.86 8.90
N GLN A 153 -2.55 13.32 8.11
CA GLN A 153 -3.93 13.53 8.57
C GLN A 153 -4.58 12.23 9.07
N GLU A 154 -4.21 11.09 8.46
CA GLU A 154 -4.71 9.78 8.85
C GLU A 154 -3.84 9.12 9.93
N LEU A 155 -2.52 9.34 9.89
CA LEU A 155 -1.57 8.76 10.85
C LEU A 155 -1.65 9.37 12.25
N MET A 156 -1.73 10.70 12.36
CA MET A 156 -1.71 11.41 13.65
C MET A 156 -2.76 10.91 14.66
N PRO A 157 -4.06 10.77 14.31
CA PRO A 157 -5.05 10.29 15.26
C PRO A 157 -4.88 8.81 15.63
N LEU A 158 -4.12 8.02 14.84
CA LEU A 158 -3.86 6.61 15.13
C LEU A 158 -2.67 6.40 16.07
N LEU A 159 -1.87 7.44 16.31
CA LEU A 159 -0.68 7.41 17.17
C LEU A 159 -0.92 8.00 18.56
N GLN A 160 -2.13 8.52 18.82
CA GLN A 160 -2.59 9.06 20.11
C GLN A 160 -3.29 8.00 20.94
#